data_AF-W6JX97-F1
#
_entry.id   AF-W6JX97-F1
#
_cell.length_a   1.000
_cell.length_b   1.000
_cell.length_c   1.000
_cell.angle_alpha   90.00
_cell.angle_beta   90.00
_cell.angle_gamma   90.00
#
_symmetry.space_group_name_H-M   'P 1'
#
loop_
_entity.id
_entity.type
_entity.pdbx_description
1 polymer ?
#
loop_
_entity_poly.entity_id
_entity_poly.type
_entity_poly.pdbx_seq_one_letter_code
_entity_poly.pdbx_strand_id
1 'polypeptide(L)' 'MGTMKEAVDLGITKAWMHRSFGTGSVSAEATSYGREHGITVIDGGCPLMFGPTADTGHKWMCRMLKLTGKVPRTM' A
#
# COMPACT_ATOMS: atom_id res chain seq x y z
N MET A 1 -7.39 4.34 11.90
CA MET A 1 -6.27 4.98 12.63
C MET A 1 -5.57 4.04 13.59
N GLY A 2 -6.25 3.46 14.59
CA GLY A 2 -5.62 2.70 15.69
C GLY A 2 -4.52 1.72 15.29
N THR A 3 -4.78 0.83 14.32
CA THR A 3 -3.80 -0.16 13.86
C THR A 3 -2.52 0.44 13.25
N MET A 4 -2.63 1.55 12.51
CA MET A 4 -1.44 2.19 11.94
C MET A 4 -0.61 2.89 13.02
N LYS A 5 -1.29 3.48 14.01
CA LYS A 5 -0.61 4.08 15.16
C LYS A 5 0.16 3.04 15.96
N GLU A 6 -0.48 1.91 16.25
CA GLU A 6 0.18 0.78 16.91
C GLU A 6 1.38 0.26 16.08
N ALA A 7 1.24 0.17 14.75
CA ALA A 7 2.36 -0.21 13.88
C ALA A 7 3.55 0.77 13.99
N VAL A 8 3.27 2.09 14.04
CA VAL A 8 4.30 3.12 14.28
C VAL A 8 4.94 2.95 15.65
N ASP A 9 4.13 2.79 16.70
CA ASP A 9 4.61 2.63 18.09
C ASP A 9 5.47 1.37 18.25
N LEU A 10 5.17 0.30 17.49
CA LEU A 10 5.94 -0.94 17.44
C LEU A 10 7.18 -0.89 16.51
N GLY A 11 7.41 0.23 15.81
CA GLY A 11 8.54 0.38 14.90
C GLY A 11 8.43 -0.43 13.60
N ILE A 12 7.21 -0.79 13.18
CA ILE A 12 6.98 -1.48 11.91
C ILE A 12 7.26 -0.53 10.75
N THR A 13 8.08 -0.96 9.78
CA THR A 13 8.55 -0.10 8.68
C THR A 13 7.79 -0.30 7.36
N LYS A 14 6.98 -1.35 7.25
CA LYS A 14 6.21 -1.68 6.04
C LYS A 14 4.81 -2.11 6.39
N ALA A 15 3.82 -1.51 5.73
CA ALA A 15 2.42 -1.84 5.92
C ALA A 15 1.70 -1.95 4.59
N TRP A 16 0.78 -2.91 4.50
CA TRP A 16 -0.11 -3.08 3.36
C TRP A 16 -1.56 -3.05 3.82
N MET A 17 -2.37 -2.25 3.13
CA MET A 17 -3.82 -2.22 3.32
C MET A 17 -4.49 -2.82 2.11
N HIS A 18 -5.08 -3.99 2.27
CA HIS A 18 -5.72 -4.72 1.18
C HIS A 18 -6.93 -3.95 0.62
N ARG A 19 -6.99 -3.83 -0.71
CA ARG A 19 -8.18 -3.41 -1.46
C ARG A 19 -8.49 -4.47 -2.51
N SER A 20 -9.60 -5.20 -2.32
CA SER A 20 -10.22 -6.05 -3.34
C SER A 20 -11.20 -5.18 -4.16
N PHE A 21 -12.49 -5.48 -4.15
CA PHE A 21 -13.53 -4.61 -4.70
C PHE A 21 -14.01 -3.57 -3.67
N GLY A 22 -14.31 -2.35 -4.13
CA GLY A 22 -14.77 -1.26 -3.26
C GLY A 22 -13.64 -0.55 -2.50
N THR A 23 -13.94 -0.08 -1.28
CA THR A 23 -13.02 0.73 -0.47
C THR A 23 -11.89 -0.09 0.18
N GLY A 24 -12.20 -1.32 0.61
CA GLY A 24 -11.25 -2.22 1.27
C GLY A 24 -10.83 -1.73 2.66
N SER A 25 -9.66 -2.16 3.12
CA SER A 25 -9.07 -1.72 4.40
C SER A 25 -8.34 -0.38 4.31
N VAL A 26 -8.41 0.29 3.15
CA VAL A 26 -7.63 1.52 2.90
C VAL A 26 -8.30 2.71 3.58
N SER A 27 -7.54 3.38 4.42
CA SER A 27 -7.91 4.66 5.04
C SER A 27 -6.91 5.72 4.60
N ALA A 28 -7.39 6.82 4.01
CA ALA A 28 -6.52 7.93 3.58
C ALA A 28 -5.72 8.49 4.76
N GLU A 29 -6.39 8.65 5.91
CA GLU A 29 -5.77 9.07 7.15
C GLU A 29 -4.64 8.11 7.56
N ALA A 30 -4.88 6.79 7.53
CA ALA A 30 -3.87 5.78 7.91
C ALA A 30 -2.69 5.78 6.95
N THR A 31 -2.95 5.95 5.66
CA THR A 31 -1.91 6.08 4.65
C THR A 31 -1.02 7.29 4.91
N SER A 32 -1.60 8.47 5.18
CA SER A 32 -0.84 9.68 5.45
C SER A 32 -0.03 9.57 6.73
N TYR A 33 -0.66 9.13 7.83
CA TYR A 33 0.01 8.99 9.12
C TYR A 33 1.19 8.02 9.05
N GLY A 34 1.03 6.85 8.43
CA GLY A 34 2.11 5.89 8.27
C GLY A 34 3.29 6.47 7.48
N ARG A 35 3.01 7.16 6.36
CA ARG A 35 4.05 7.80 5.53
C ARG A 35 4.80 8.91 6.28
N GLU A 36 4.08 9.74 7.03
CA GLU A 36 4.67 10.80 7.87
C GLU A 36 5.62 10.23 8.94
N HIS A 37 5.36 9.00 9.41
CA HIS A 37 6.17 8.31 10.41
C HIS A 37 7.17 7.30 9.80
N GLY A 38 7.45 7.41 8.49
CA GLY A 38 8.50 6.64 7.83
C GLY A 38 8.12 5.21 7.43
N ILE A 39 6.84 4.85 7.48
CA ILE A 39 6.35 3.55 6.99
C ILE A 39 6.21 3.59 5.48
N THR A 40 6.78 2.61 4.78
CA THR A 40 6.41 2.32 3.39
C THR A 40 5.01 1.72 3.38
N VAL A 41 4.04 2.52 2.97
CA VAL A 41 2.62 2.13 2.91
C VAL A 41 2.22 1.76 1.49
N ILE A 42 1.86 0.49 1.31
CA ILE A 42 1.15 0.02 0.11
C ILE A 42 -0.35 0.14 0.39
N ASP A 43 -0.98 1.19 -0.11
CA ASP A 43 -2.42 1.39 0.02
C ASP A 43 -3.18 0.79 -1.18
N GLY A 44 -3.78 -0.37 -0.96
CA GLY A 44 -4.66 -1.04 -1.91
C GLY A 44 -4.06 -2.29 -2.54
N GLY A 45 -3.55 -2.17 -3.76
CA GLY A 45 -3.24 -3.30 -4.62
C GLY A 45 -2.30 -4.36 -4.01
N CYS A 46 -2.33 -5.57 -4.58
CA CYS A 46 -1.46 -6.70 -4.22
C CYS A 46 0.02 -6.30 -4.05
N PRO A 47 0.69 -6.64 -2.93
CA PRO A 47 2.10 -6.34 -2.70
C PRO A 47 3.04 -7.01 -3.72
N LEU A 48 2.60 -8.10 -4.34
CA LEU A 48 3.37 -8.79 -5.38
C LEU A 48 3.58 -7.92 -6.64
N MET A 49 2.89 -6.79 -6.77
CA MET A 49 3.07 -5.84 -7.88
C MET A 49 4.38 -5.03 -7.84
N PHE A 50 5.10 -5.08 -6.73
CA PHE A 50 6.02 -4.01 -6.34
C PHE A 50 7.48 -4.46 -6.15
N GLY A 51 7.72 -5.77 -6.11
CA GLY A 51 9.04 -6.35 -5.88
C GLY A 51 9.64 -7.02 -7.12
N PRO A 52 10.93 -7.42 -7.05
CA PRO A 52 11.60 -8.15 -8.12
C PRO A 52 10.95 -9.51 -8.42
N THR A 53 10.23 -10.08 -7.45
CA THR A 53 9.51 -11.36 -7.54
C THR A 53 8.18 -11.26 -8.30
N ALA A 54 7.76 -10.07 -8.73
CA ALA A 54 6.54 -9.89 -9.51
C ALA A 54 6.61 -10.63 -10.85
N ASP A 55 5.61 -11.46 -11.16
CA ASP A 55 5.44 -12.01 -12.50
C ASP A 55 5.02 -10.92 -13.50
N THR A 56 5.09 -11.26 -14.79
CA THR A 56 4.77 -10.34 -15.89
C THR A 56 3.35 -9.78 -15.79
N GLY A 57 2.38 -10.58 -15.33
CA GLY A 57 1.01 -10.14 -15.13
C GLY A 57 0.90 -9.08 -14.03
N HIS A 58 1.52 -9.34 -12.87
CA HIS A 58 1.57 -8.37 -11.77
C HIS A 58 2.31 -7.07 -12.16
N LYS A 59 3.38 -7.14 -12.95
CA LYS A 59 4.09 -5.94 -13.45
C LYS A 59 3.20 -5.09 -14.36
N TRP A 60 2.48 -5.72 -15.29
CA TRP A 60 1.54 -5.04 -16.17
C TRP A 60 0.37 -4.42 -15.40
N MET A 61 -0.21 -5.17 -14.48
CA MET A 61 -1.28 -4.70 -13.60
C MET A 61 -0.81 -3.50 -12.78
N CYS A 62 0.39 -3.57 -12.17
CA CYS A 62 0.97 -2.46 -11.43
C CYS A 62 1.04 -1.18 -12.28
N ARG A 63 1.54 -1.30 -13.52
CA ARG A 63 1.68 -0.16 -14.43
C ARG A 63 0.31 0.45 -14.77
N MET A 64 -0.69 -0.37 -15.09
CA MET A 64 -2.05 0.11 -15.36
C MET A 64 -2.71 0.76 -14.14
N LEU A 65 -2.60 0.13 -12.97
CA LEU A 65 -3.25 0.62 -11.75
C LEU A 65 -2.58 1.87 -11.19
N LYS A 66 -1.28 2.07 -11.44
CA LYS A 66 -0.58 3.34 -11.14
C LYS A 66 -1.13 4.49 -11.99
N LEU A 67 -1.43 4.24 -13.27
CA LEU A 67 -2.02 5.25 -14.17
C LEU A 67 -3.43 5.66 -13.74
N THR A 68 -4.21 4.72 -13.20
CA THR A 68 -5.58 4.99 -12.72
C THR A 68 -5.64 5.43 -11.25
N GLY A 69 -4.50 5.58 -10.57
CA GLY A 69 -4.43 5.98 -9.16
C GLY A 69 -5.00 4.95 -8.18
N LYS A 70 -5.19 3.69 -8.61
CA LYS A 70 -5.76 2.62 -7.77
C LYS A 70 -4.73 1.98 -6.83
N VAL A 71 -3.45 2.20 -7.09
CA VAL A 71 -2.31 1.77 -6.25
C VAL A 71 -1.25 2.88 -6.16
N PRO A 72 -0.39 2.89 -5.12
CA PRO A 72 0.64 3.92 -4.97
C PRO A 72 1.64 3.97 -6.13
N ARG A 73 2.00 5.18 -6.54
CA ARG A 73 2.98 5.44 -7.61
C ARG A 73 4.42 5.18 -7.16
N THR A 74 4.70 5.49 -5.90
CA THR A 74 6.00 5.36 -5.22
C THR A 74 5.79 4.65 -3.88
N MET A 75 6.76 3.81 -3.49
CA MET A 75 6.84 3.13 -2.21
C MET A 75 8.07 3.60 -1.45
#